data_AF-A0A2S9FDV8-F1
#
_entry.id   AF-A0A2S9FDV8-F1
#
_cell.length_a   1.000
_cell.length_b   1.000
_cell.length_c   1.000
_cell.angle_alpha   90.00
_cell.angle_beta   90.00
_cell.angle_gamma   90.00
#
_symmetry.space_group_name_H-M   'P 1'
#
loop_
_entity.id
_entity.type
_entity.pdbx_description
1 polymer ?
#
loop_
_entity_poly.entity_id
_entity_poly.type
_entity_poly.pdbx_seq_one_letter_code
_entity_poly.pdbx_strand_id
1 'polypeptide(L)'
;FGNGTTTVHTQLVATELRTTPEKVLVHQSDTRATGYDTGAFGSAGTVVAGQAVMLAARNLRVAMTRAAAELTGAAVHTCTVTVHGVQCGDRLVEFADLPGDLVGHGRHDGTPRSVAFNVQGFRVAVNPPTGEIRILQSVQAADAGVVMNPEQCRGQIEGGVAQAIGAALYEQMLIGPDGTVLTAALRNYHIPQLADVPVTEVLFADTYDQIGPMGAKSMSESPYNPVAPALANAIARACGARVRDLPMTPARVWRTLSQSSTASI
;
A
#
# COMPACT_ATOMS: atom_id res chain seq x y z
N PHE A 1 -10.33 -6.71 -2.36
CA PHE A 1 -9.49 -7.00 -1.17
C PHE A 1 -9.36 -5.83 -0.18
N GLY A 2 -10.04 -4.69 -0.36
CA GLY A 2 -10.11 -3.63 0.68
C GLY A 2 -8.97 -2.60 0.70
N ASN A 3 -7.92 -2.78 -0.10
CA ASN A 3 -6.75 -1.89 -0.16
C ASN A 3 -6.97 -0.55 -0.92
N GLY A 4 -8.15 -0.32 -1.50
CA GLY A 4 -8.48 0.92 -2.21
C GLY A 4 -8.00 1.01 -3.67
N THR A 5 -7.46 -0.06 -4.28
CA THR A 5 -6.92 -0.01 -5.65
C THR A 5 -7.93 0.52 -6.68
N THR A 6 -9.22 0.19 -6.58
CA THR A 6 -10.28 0.70 -7.47
C THR A 6 -10.41 2.22 -7.41
N THR A 7 -10.29 2.82 -6.22
CA THR A 7 -10.32 4.28 -6.04
C THR A 7 -9.12 4.92 -6.72
N VAL A 8 -7.92 4.37 -6.51
CA VAL A 8 -6.68 4.87 -7.13
C VAL A 8 -6.74 4.78 -8.65
N HIS A 9 -7.21 3.66 -9.21
CA HIS A 9 -7.40 3.50 -10.66
C HIS A 9 -8.39 4.53 -11.21
N THR A 10 -9.48 4.77 -10.50
CA THR A 10 -10.46 5.80 -10.85
C THR A 10 -9.83 7.20 -10.88
N GLN A 11 -9.04 7.55 -9.86
CA GLN A 11 -8.34 8.84 -9.77
C GLN A 11 -7.30 9.02 -10.88
N LEU A 12 -6.59 7.94 -11.25
CA LEU A 12 -5.66 7.93 -12.38
C LEU A 12 -6.36 8.26 -13.70
N VAL A 13 -7.46 7.57 -13.99
CA VAL A 13 -8.25 7.81 -15.22
C VAL A 13 -8.81 9.24 -15.22
N ALA A 14 -9.40 9.67 -14.10
CA ALA A 14 -9.96 11.02 -13.98
C ALA A 14 -8.91 12.10 -14.24
N THR A 15 -7.71 11.93 -13.69
CA THR A 15 -6.59 12.87 -13.87
C THR A 15 -6.13 12.90 -15.33
N GLU A 16 -5.89 11.74 -15.94
CA GLU A 16 -5.36 11.64 -17.29
C GLU A 16 -6.36 12.14 -18.35
N LEU A 17 -7.66 11.89 -18.16
CA LEU A 17 -8.73 12.30 -19.08
C LEU A 17 -9.34 13.66 -18.75
N ARG A 18 -8.81 14.39 -17.75
CA ARG A 18 -9.34 15.68 -17.29
C ARG A 18 -10.84 15.63 -16.99
N THR A 19 -11.27 14.59 -16.27
CA THR A 19 -12.66 14.40 -15.86
C THR A 19 -12.76 14.21 -14.35
N THR A 20 -13.95 13.91 -13.84
CA THR A 20 -14.19 13.66 -12.43
C THR A 20 -14.34 12.16 -12.14
N PRO A 21 -14.01 11.69 -10.93
CA PRO A 21 -14.15 10.29 -10.54
C PRO A 21 -15.54 9.69 -10.79
N GLU A 22 -16.61 10.48 -10.65
CA GLU A 22 -18.00 10.03 -10.79
C GLU A 22 -18.35 9.65 -12.24
N LYS A 23 -17.57 10.14 -13.20
CA LYS A 23 -17.71 9.82 -14.62
C LYS A 23 -16.91 8.59 -15.05
N VAL A 24 -16.21 7.94 -14.11
CA VAL A 24 -15.40 6.75 -14.38
C VAL A 24 -16.07 5.54 -13.74
N LEU A 25 -16.53 4.61 -14.57
CA LEU A 25 -17.05 3.33 -14.12
C LEU A 25 -15.98 2.25 -14.24
N VAL A 26 -15.71 1.54 -13.15
CA VAL A 26 -14.72 0.45 -13.12
C VAL A 26 -15.42 -0.90 -13.14
N HIS A 27 -15.15 -1.70 -14.17
CA HIS A 27 -15.51 -3.11 -14.25
C HIS A 27 -14.26 -3.96 -13.93
N GLN A 28 -14.34 -4.81 -12.90
CA GLN A 28 -13.21 -5.59 -12.41
C GLN A 28 -13.68 -6.95 -11.87
N SER A 29 -12.77 -7.92 -11.79
CA SER A 29 -13.00 -9.22 -11.15
C SER A 29 -14.09 -10.10 -11.79
N ASP A 30 -14.34 -9.95 -13.10
CA ASP A 30 -15.20 -10.84 -13.89
C ASP A 30 -14.44 -11.31 -15.13
N THR A 31 -14.02 -12.59 -15.14
CA THR A 31 -13.23 -13.17 -16.23
C THR A 31 -13.97 -13.28 -17.56
N ARG A 32 -15.30 -13.09 -17.58
CA ARG A 32 -16.08 -12.97 -18.81
C ARG A 32 -16.04 -11.55 -19.37
N ALA A 33 -15.91 -10.55 -18.50
CA ALA A 33 -16.05 -9.14 -18.86
C ALA A 33 -14.72 -8.36 -18.90
N THR A 34 -13.66 -8.87 -18.27
CA THR A 34 -12.38 -8.17 -18.13
C THR A 34 -11.21 -8.95 -18.72
N GLY A 35 -10.16 -8.22 -19.13
CA GLY A 35 -8.89 -8.82 -19.53
C GLY A 35 -8.19 -9.55 -18.39
N TYR A 36 -7.12 -10.27 -18.73
CA TYR A 36 -6.31 -10.99 -17.75
C TYR A 36 -5.51 -10.01 -16.86
N ASP A 37 -5.62 -10.19 -15.55
CA ASP A 37 -4.79 -9.57 -14.51
C ASP A 37 -4.24 -10.69 -13.62
N THR A 38 -2.98 -10.58 -13.20
CA THR A 38 -2.39 -11.61 -12.33
C THR A 38 -3.05 -11.66 -10.95
N GLY A 39 -3.71 -10.57 -10.53
CA GLY A 39 -4.36 -10.44 -9.24
C GLY A 39 -3.63 -9.48 -8.30
N ALA A 40 -4.30 -9.13 -7.20
CA ALA A 40 -3.79 -8.21 -6.19
C ALA A 40 -2.95 -8.94 -5.12
N PHE A 41 -1.66 -9.11 -5.37
CA PHE A 41 -0.66 -9.61 -4.42
C PHE A 41 0.69 -8.90 -4.63
N GLY A 42 1.63 -9.04 -3.69
CA GLY A 42 2.99 -8.49 -3.85
C GLY A 42 3.00 -6.97 -4.02
N SER A 43 1.99 -6.29 -3.47
CA SER A 43 1.74 -4.86 -3.61
C SER A 43 1.70 -4.35 -5.06
N ALA A 44 1.29 -5.21 -6.00
CA ALA A 44 1.29 -4.92 -7.44
C ALA A 44 0.14 -4.01 -7.91
N GLY A 45 -0.93 -3.84 -7.12
CA GLY A 45 -2.15 -3.16 -7.57
C GLY A 45 -1.95 -1.72 -8.07
N THR A 46 -1.12 -0.94 -7.39
CA THR A 46 -0.80 0.43 -7.82
C THR A 46 0.24 0.43 -8.94
N VAL A 47 1.34 -0.29 -8.79
CA VAL A 47 2.47 -0.17 -9.73
C VAL A 47 2.23 -0.92 -11.04
N VAL A 48 1.61 -2.10 -11.03
CA VAL A 48 1.36 -2.90 -12.23
C VAL A 48 0.04 -2.51 -12.87
N ALA A 49 -1.08 -2.76 -12.17
CA ALA A 49 -2.39 -2.48 -12.73
C ALA A 49 -2.63 -0.97 -12.89
N GLY A 50 -2.15 -0.13 -11.96
CA GLY A 50 -2.24 1.32 -12.09
C GLY A 50 -1.44 1.88 -13.29
N GLN A 51 -0.26 1.32 -13.59
CA GLN A 51 0.46 1.68 -14.82
C GLN A 51 -0.31 1.28 -16.08
N ALA A 52 -0.85 0.05 -16.12
CA ALA A 52 -1.65 -0.40 -17.26
C ALA A 52 -2.89 0.50 -17.48
N VAL A 53 -3.58 0.88 -16.39
CA VAL A 53 -4.72 1.81 -16.43
C VAL A 53 -4.30 3.20 -16.93
N MET A 54 -3.19 3.75 -16.42
CA MET A 54 -2.69 5.06 -16.85
C MET A 54 -2.29 5.04 -18.34
N LEU A 55 -1.67 3.96 -18.82
CA LEU A 55 -1.34 3.78 -20.24
C LEU A 55 -2.60 3.68 -21.10
N ALA A 56 -3.62 2.95 -20.64
CA ALA A 56 -4.91 2.87 -21.34
C ALA A 56 -5.59 4.24 -21.45
N ALA A 57 -5.62 5.00 -20.34
CA ALA A 57 -6.17 6.35 -20.32
C ALA A 57 -5.40 7.32 -21.23
N ARG A 58 -4.06 7.23 -21.28
CA ARG A 58 -3.21 8.00 -22.21
C ARG A 58 -3.54 7.70 -23.65
N ASN A 59 -3.68 6.42 -24.00
CA ASN A 59 -4.01 6.02 -25.35
C ASN A 59 -5.42 6.45 -25.76
N LEU A 60 -6.38 6.41 -24.83
CA LEU A 60 -7.71 6.97 -25.05
C LEU A 60 -7.64 8.49 -25.27
N ARG A 61 -6.87 9.23 -24.45
CA ARG A 61 -6.65 10.67 -24.65
C ARG A 61 -6.10 10.98 -26.04
N VAL A 62 -5.14 10.19 -26.54
CA VAL A 62 -4.60 10.33 -27.90
C VAL A 62 -5.66 10.07 -28.97
N ALA A 63 -6.53 9.07 -28.78
CA ALA A 63 -7.63 8.80 -29.70
C ALA A 63 -8.61 9.98 -29.75
N MET A 64 -8.97 10.54 -28.59
CA MET A 64 -9.85 11.71 -28.48
C MET A 64 -9.27 12.94 -29.17
N THR A 65 -7.97 13.24 -28.97
CA THR A 65 -7.33 14.40 -29.60
C THR A 65 -7.20 14.24 -31.11
N ARG A 66 -6.94 13.03 -31.62
CA ARG A 66 -6.92 12.76 -33.06
C ARG A 66 -8.30 12.94 -33.68
N ALA A 67 -9.33 12.36 -33.08
CA ALA A 67 -10.69 12.45 -33.59
C ALA A 67 -11.20 13.91 -33.60
N ALA A 68 -10.91 14.68 -32.54
CA ALA A 68 -11.24 16.10 -32.51
C ALA A 68 -10.48 16.90 -33.59
N ALA A 69 -9.17 16.64 -33.75
CA ALA A 69 -8.36 17.31 -34.76
C ALA A 69 -8.88 17.08 -36.19
N GLU A 70 -9.34 15.86 -36.49
CA GLU A 70 -9.97 15.52 -37.77
C GLU A 70 -11.28 16.32 -37.99
N LEU A 71 -12.12 16.43 -36.96
CA LEU A 71 -13.38 17.21 -37.02
C LEU A 71 -13.15 18.73 -37.17
N THR A 72 -12.04 19.24 -36.63
CA THR A 72 -11.73 20.67 -36.68
C THR A 72 -10.78 21.06 -37.82
N GLY A 73 -10.12 20.09 -38.46
CA GLY A 73 -9.03 20.35 -39.41
C GLY A 73 -7.77 20.92 -38.75
N ALA A 74 -7.64 20.82 -37.43
CA ALA A 74 -6.50 21.36 -36.68
C ALA A 74 -5.35 20.35 -36.62
N ALA A 75 -4.14 20.82 -36.28
CA ALA A 75 -3.03 19.91 -36.03
C ALA A 75 -3.19 19.22 -34.66
N VAL A 76 -3.03 17.90 -34.58
CA VAL A 76 -3.27 17.11 -33.34
C VAL A 76 -2.54 17.67 -32.11
N HIS A 77 -1.31 18.20 -32.28
CA HIS A 77 -0.51 18.74 -31.18
C HIS A 77 -1.06 20.05 -30.60
N THR A 78 -2.00 20.72 -31.28
CA THR A 78 -2.72 21.90 -30.77
C THR A 78 -4.03 21.53 -30.07
N CYS A 79 -4.40 20.25 -30.06
CA CYS A 79 -5.60 19.75 -29.41
C CYS A 79 -5.31 19.25 -27.98
N THR A 80 -6.10 19.69 -27.01
CA THR A 80 -5.95 19.33 -25.60
C THR A 80 -7.30 18.89 -25.02
N VAL A 81 -7.31 17.75 -24.31
CA VAL A 81 -8.50 17.32 -23.55
C VAL A 81 -8.69 18.23 -22.34
N THR A 82 -9.92 18.68 -22.15
CA THR A 82 -10.37 19.56 -21.06
C THR A 82 -11.57 18.91 -20.36
N VAL A 83 -12.08 19.54 -19.30
CA VAL A 83 -13.27 19.04 -18.57
C VAL A 83 -14.57 19.06 -19.39
N HIS A 84 -14.62 19.82 -20.48
CA HIS A 84 -15.81 20.00 -21.31
C HIS A 84 -15.75 19.26 -22.66
N GLY A 85 -14.57 18.78 -23.06
CA GLY A 85 -14.35 18.25 -24.40
C GLY A 85 -12.89 18.41 -24.82
N VAL A 86 -12.62 18.32 -26.12
CA VAL A 86 -11.29 18.52 -26.68
C VAL A 86 -11.20 19.91 -27.32
N GLN A 87 -10.34 20.76 -26.76
CA GLN A 87 -10.07 22.10 -27.31
C GLN A 87 -9.00 22.00 -28.39
N CYS A 88 -9.30 22.45 -29.61
CA CYS A 88 -8.39 22.51 -30.76
C CYS A 88 -8.33 23.96 -31.30
N GLY A 89 -7.29 24.71 -30.93
CA GLY A 89 -7.25 26.16 -31.22
C GLY A 89 -8.40 26.89 -30.51
N ASP A 90 -9.23 27.60 -31.27
CA ASP A 90 -10.41 28.32 -30.74
C ASP A 90 -11.69 27.48 -30.73
N ARG A 91 -11.66 26.25 -31.25
CA ARG A 91 -12.85 25.38 -31.35
C ARG A 91 -12.82 24.29 -30.29
N LEU A 92 -13.92 24.18 -29.53
CA LEU A 92 -14.18 23.07 -28.63
C LEU A 92 -15.01 22.00 -29.34
N VAL A 93 -14.57 20.75 -29.27
CA VAL A 93 -15.36 19.57 -29.63
C VAL A 93 -15.86 18.92 -28.35
N GLU A 94 -17.16 18.93 -28.11
CA GLU A 94 -17.74 18.30 -26.92
C GLU A 94 -17.56 16.77 -26.98
N PHE A 95 -17.55 16.11 -25.82
CA PHE A 95 -17.39 14.65 -25.79
C PHE A 95 -18.49 13.90 -26.55
N ALA A 96 -19.72 14.45 -26.59
CA ALA A 96 -20.84 13.88 -27.34
C ALA A 96 -20.67 13.96 -28.86
N ASP A 97 -19.84 14.88 -29.35
CA ASP A 97 -19.58 15.10 -30.77
C ASP A 97 -18.41 14.26 -31.29
N LEU A 98 -17.69 13.54 -30.41
CA LEU A 98 -16.63 12.64 -30.82
C LEU A 98 -17.22 11.41 -31.54
N PRO A 99 -16.56 10.93 -32.62
CA PRO A 99 -17.09 9.84 -33.43
C PRO A 99 -16.93 8.48 -32.75
N GLY A 100 -18.06 7.79 -32.56
CA GLY A 100 -18.10 6.39 -32.11
C GLY A 100 -17.52 6.14 -30.72
N ASP A 101 -17.39 4.86 -30.38
CA ASP A 101 -16.80 4.44 -29.11
C ASP A 101 -15.27 4.44 -29.23
N LEU A 102 -14.63 5.44 -28.64
CA LEU A 102 -13.17 5.52 -28.57
C LEU A 102 -12.63 4.62 -27.46
N VAL A 103 -11.62 3.81 -27.79
CA VAL A 103 -11.04 2.84 -26.86
C VAL A 103 -9.53 3.04 -26.75
N GLY A 104 -9.04 3.04 -25.51
CA GLY A 104 -7.61 3.01 -25.19
C GLY A 104 -7.23 1.69 -24.52
N HIS A 105 -6.11 1.11 -24.95
CA HIS A 105 -5.57 -0.12 -24.35
C HIS A 105 -4.25 0.17 -23.64
N GLY A 106 -3.98 -0.51 -22.53
CA GLY A 106 -2.74 -0.39 -21.79
C GLY A 106 -2.36 -1.72 -21.15
N ARG A 107 -1.05 -1.99 -21.08
CA ARG A 107 -0.50 -3.22 -20.50
C ARG A 107 0.80 -2.87 -19.79
N HIS A 108 1.05 -3.52 -18.65
CA HIS A 108 2.30 -3.42 -17.93
C HIS A 108 2.61 -4.78 -17.28
N ASP A 109 3.79 -5.33 -17.56
CA ASP A 109 4.17 -6.67 -17.10
C ASP A 109 4.90 -6.67 -15.73
N GLY A 110 4.97 -5.50 -15.07
CA GLY A 110 5.57 -5.35 -13.74
C GLY A 110 7.10 -5.24 -13.73
N THR A 111 7.70 -4.94 -14.88
CA THR A 111 9.14 -4.67 -15.02
C THR A 111 9.32 -3.33 -15.75
N PRO A 112 10.23 -2.44 -15.31
CA PRO A 112 11.09 -2.55 -14.12
C PRO A 112 10.30 -2.45 -12.79
N ARG A 113 10.95 -2.75 -11.67
CA ARG A 113 10.33 -2.74 -10.33
C ARG A 113 10.75 -1.52 -9.53
N SER A 114 9.79 -0.92 -8.85
CA SER A 114 9.99 0.14 -7.85
C SER A 114 10.45 -0.43 -6.52
N VAL A 115 11.21 0.35 -5.74
CA VAL A 115 11.62 0.00 -4.38
C VAL A 115 11.05 1.03 -3.40
N ALA A 116 10.27 0.54 -2.44
CA ALA A 116 9.74 1.33 -1.32
C ALA A 116 10.61 1.13 -0.07
N PHE A 117 10.68 2.17 0.75
CA PHE A 117 11.42 2.16 2.02
C PHE A 117 10.49 2.57 3.16
N ASN A 118 10.59 1.88 4.29
CA ASN A 118 9.85 2.21 5.51
C ASN A 118 10.83 2.27 6.69
N VAL A 119 10.67 3.27 7.54
CA VAL A 119 11.44 3.42 8.78
C VAL A 119 10.45 3.42 9.93
N GLN A 120 10.60 2.46 10.85
CA GLN A 120 9.77 2.35 12.04
C GLN A 120 10.56 2.78 13.28
N GLY A 121 9.93 3.62 14.10
CA GLY A 121 10.39 3.97 15.44
C GLY A 121 9.39 3.54 16.49
N PHE A 122 9.89 3.01 17.61
CA PHE A 122 9.09 2.73 18.80
C PHE A 122 9.74 3.33 20.04
N ARG A 123 8.89 3.86 20.92
CA ARG A 123 9.22 4.05 22.33
C ARG A 123 8.42 3.05 23.14
N VAL A 124 9.10 2.26 23.97
CA VAL A 124 8.49 1.20 24.77
C VAL A 124 8.84 1.34 26.25
N ALA A 125 7.98 0.85 27.12
CA ALA A 125 8.30 0.52 28.49
C ALA A 125 8.29 -1.01 28.65
N VAL A 126 9.21 -1.54 29.45
CA VAL A 126 9.28 -2.97 29.78
C VAL A 126 9.23 -3.09 31.30
N ASN A 127 8.35 -3.96 31.81
CA ASN A 127 8.28 -4.30 33.23
C ASN A 127 9.23 -5.49 33.51
N PRO A 128 10.43 -5.29 34.11
CA PRO A 128 11.43 -6.35 34.16
C PRO A 128 11.00 -7.61 34.95
N PRO A 129 10.30 -7.51 36.10
CA PRO A 129 9.76 -8.67 36.81
C PRO A 129 8.79 -9.56 36.00
N THR A 130 8.06 -9.02 35.02
CA THR A 130 7.04 -9.77 34.25
C THR A 130 7.42 -9.98 32.78
N GLY A 131 8.36 -9.18 32.27
CA GLY A 131 8.68 -9.08 30.85
C GLY A 131 7.61 -8.38 30.01
N GLU A 132 6.55 -7.84 30.63
CA GLU A 132 5.46 -7.16 29.93
C GLU A 132 5.98 -5.92 29.18
N ILE A 133 5.53 -5.76 27.93
CA ILE A 133 5.92 -4.65 27.05
C ILE A 133 4.71 -3.76 26.86
N ARG A 134 4.92 -2.44 27.00
CA ARG A 134 3.94 -1.42 26.61
C ARG A 134 4.52 -0.53 25.54
N ILE A 135 3.82 -0.41 24.41
CA ILE A 135 4.20 0.55 23.37
C ILE A 135 3.66 1.94 23.77
N LEU A 136 4.57 2.89 23.97
CA LEU A 136 4.24 4.26 24.38
C LEU A 136 4.09 5.20 23.19
N GLN A 137 4.79 4.89 22.09
CA GLN A 137 4.73 5.66 20.85
C GLN A 137 5.14 4.77 19.67
N SER A 138 4.41 4.90 18.56
CA SER A 138 4.67 4.25 17.29
C SER A 138 4.73 5.33 16.21
N VAL A 139 5.81 5.35 15.42
CA VAL A 139 5.98 6.26 14.30
C VAL A 139 6.49 5.47 13.11
N GLN A 140 5.87 5.64 11.94
CA GLN A 140 6.37 5.09 10.69
C GLN A 140 6.53 6.18 9.62
N ALA A 141 7.74 6.33 9.10
CA ALA A 141 8.00 7.11 7.89
C ALA A 141 8.02 6.16 6.68
N ALA A 142 7.31 6.54 5.60
CA ALA A 142 7.13 5.72 4.41
C ALA A 142 7.51 6.50 3.14
N ASP A 143 8.42 5.92 2.36
CA ASP A 143 8.73 6.33 0.99
C ASP A 143 7.73 5.66 0.04
N ALA A 144 6.59 6.33 -0.13
CA ALA A 144 5.51 5.92 -1.02
C ALA A 144 5.62 6.55 -2.43
N GLY A 145 6.69 7.30 -2.70
CA GLY A 145 6.73 8.19 -3.85
C GLY A 145 5.58 9.21 -3.79
N VAL A 146 4.92 9.43 -4.93
CA VAL A 146 3.69 10.22 -4.97
C VAL A 146 2.55 9.47 -4.30
N VAL A 147 2.00 10.06 -3.23
CA VAL A 147 0.87 9.51 -2.48
C VAL A 147 -0.43 9.84 -3.20
N MET A 148 -0.97 8.86 -3.93
CA MET A 148 -2.20 9.02 -4.73
C MET A 148 -3.43 9.35 -3.88
N ASN A 149 -3.59 8.64 -2.77
CA ASN A 149 -4.68 8.84 -1.82
C ASN A 149 -4.10 8.79 -0.40
N PRO A 150 -3.91 9.96 0.24
CA PRO A 150 -3.27 10.03 1.56
C PRO A 150 -3.97 9.22 2.65
N GLU A 151 -5.31 9.24 2.68
CA GLU A 151 -6.10 8.52 3.69
C GLU A 151 -6.00 7.01 3.51
N GLN A 152 -6.09 6.51 2.27
CA GLN A 152 -5.93 5.08 1.99
C GLN A 152 -4.51 4.61 2.28
N CYS A 153 -3.50 5.40 1.90
CA CYS A 153 -2.10 5.06 2.15
C CYS A 153 -1.80 5.02 3.65
N ARG A 154 -2.31 5.99 4.42
CA ARG A 154 -2.20 6.02 5.89
C ARG A 154 -2.85 4.79 6.50
N GLY A 155 -4.08 4.45 6.12
CA GLY A 155 -4.77 3.26 6.61
C GLY A 155 -4.06 1.94 6.27
N GLN A 156 -3.42 1.85 5.10
CA GLN A 156 -2.59 0.68 4.74
C GLN A 156 -1.37 0.57 5.66
N ILE A 157 -0.68 1.68 5.94
CA ILE A 157 0.47 1.69 6.84
C ILE A 157 0.06 1.31 8.26
N GLU A 158 -1.00 1.91 8.78
CA GLU A 158 -1.54 1.61 10.12
C GLU A 158 -1.95 0.13 10.23
N GLY A 159 -2.64 -0.40 9.21
CA GLY A 159 -3.01 -1.81 9.15
C GLY A 159 -1.80 -2.75 9.10
N GLY A 160 -0.79 -2.43 8.28
CA GLY A 160 0.45 -3.21 8.20
C GLY A 160 1.24 -3.19 9.51
N VAL A 161 1.27 -2.04 10.20
CA VAL A 161 1.88 -1.93 11.53
C VAL A 161 1.13 -2.75 12.57
N ALA A 162 -0.21 -2.66 12.59
CA ALA A 162 -1.05 -3.44 13.49
C ALA A 162 -0.84 -4.95 13.29
N GLN A 163 -0.85 -5.41 12.04
CA GLN A 163 -0.60 -6.80 11.69
C GLN A 163 0.80 -7.26 12.14
N ALA A 164 1.82 -6.43 11.92
CA ALA A 164 3.19 -6.78 12.30
C ALA A 164 3.41 -6.73 13.81
N ILE A 165 2.70 -5.89 14.57
CA ILE A 165 2.66 -5.94 16.04
C ILE A 165 2.08 -7.30 16.50
N GLY A 166 1.04 -7.78 15.82
CA GLY A 166 0.50 -9.14 15.97
C GLY A 166 1.56 -10.21 15.89
N ALA A 167 2.21 -10.33 14.73
CA ALA A 167 3.29 -11.27 14.51
C ALA A 167 4.47 -11.07 15.49
N ALA A 168 4.79 -9.83 15.86
CA ALA A 168 5.93 -9.53 16.68
C ALA A 168 5.71 -9.86 18.16
N LEU A 169 4.50 -9.77 18.70
CA LEU A 169 4.25 -9.85 20.15
C LEU A 169 3.28 -10.96 20.56
N TYR A 170 2.41 -11.44 19.67
CA TYR A 170 1.25 -12.25 20.05
C TYR A 170 1.07 -13.53 19.23
N GLU A 171 1.10 -13.41 17.91
CA GLU A 171 0.65 -14.46 16.99
C GLU A 171 1.66 -15.62 16.92
N GLN A 172 1.22 -16.82 17.29
CA GLN A 172 2.03 -18.02 17.21
C GLN A 172 1.20 -19.23 16.77
N MET A 173 1.66 -19.88 15.69
CA MET A 173 1.14 -21.20 15.31
C MET A 173 1.87 -22.27 16.12
N LEU A 174 1.16 -22.92 17.03
CA LEU A 174 1.70 -24.04 17.81
C LEU A 174 1.32 -25.35 17.12
N ILE A 175 2.30 -26.22 16.92
CA ILE A 175 2.13 -27.52 16.27
C ILE A 175 2.47 -28.60 17.30
N GLY A 176 1.54 -29.54 17.50
CA GLY A 176 1.69 -30.68 18.41
C GLY A 176 2.65 -31.74 17.85
N PRO A 177 3.08 -32.70 18.69
CA PRO A 177 3.97 -33.79 18.26
C PRO A 177 3.42 -34.66 17.12
N ASP A 178 2.10 -34.68 16.95
CA ASP A 178 1.34 -35.38 15.91
C ASP A 178 1.10 -34.54 14.64
N GLY A 179 1.60 -33.30 14.61
CA GLY A 179 1.37 -32.35 13.52
C GLY A 179 0.10 -31.51 13.65
N THR A 180 -0.68 -31.68 14.72
CA THR A 180 -1.93 -30.93 14.92
C THR A 180 -1.67 -29.46 15.25
N VAL A 181 -2.38 -28.53 14.59
CA VAL A 181 -2.32 -27.09 14.93
C VAL A 181 -3.13 -26.82 16.19
N LEU A 182 -2.44 -26.49 17.28
CA LEU A 182 -3.03 -26.29 18.61
C LEU A 182 -3.70 -24.90 18.77
N THR A 183 -3.33 -23.95 17.91
CA THR A 183 -3.86 -22.58 17.88
C THR A 183 -4.81 -22.35 16.69
N ALA A 184 -5.61 -23.36 16.33
CA ALA A 184 -6.55 -23.28 15.20
C ALA A 184 -7.79 -22.38 15.44
N ALA A 185 -8.02 -21.95 16.68
CA ALA A 185 -9.13 -21.07 17.05
C ALA A 185 -8.62 -19.71 17.54
N LEU A 186 -9.33 -18.63 17.22
CA LEU A 186 -8.97 -17.24 17.60
C LEU A 186 -8.84 -17.01 19.11
N ARG A 187 -9.48 -17.86 19.94
CA ARG A 187 -9.28 -17.85 21.40
C ARG A 187 -7.82 -18.15 21.79
N ASN A 188 -7.16 -19.00 21.01
CA ASN A 188 -5.81 -19.50 21.29
C ASN A 188 -4.76 -18.85 20.37
N TYR A 189 -5.19 -18.25 19.26
CA TYR A 189 -4.35 -17.45 18.36
C TYR A 189 -4.67 -15.98 18.57
N HIS A 190 -3.87 -15.31 19.39
CA HIS A 190 -4.10 -13.91 19.76
C HIS A 190 -3.80 -12.99 18.57
N ILE A 191 -4.87 -12.58 17.88
CA ILE A 191 -4.84 -11.46 16.94
C ILE A 191 -4.94 -10.16 17.78
N PRO A 192 -4.12 -9.13 17.51
CA PRO A 192 -4.19 -7.86 18.21
C PRO A 192 -5.61 -7.28 18.26
N GLN A 193 -6.03 -6.89 19.45
CA GLN A 193 -7.23 -6.12 19.67
C GLN A 193 -6.92 -4.62 19.61
N LEU A 194 -7.96 -3.78 19.56
CA LEU A 194 -7.80 -2.31 19.57
C LEU A 194 -6.92 -1.82 20.74
N ALA A 195 -7.00 -2.48 21.90
CA ALA A 195 -6.20 -2.11 23.07
C ALA A 195 -4.71 -2.51 22.96
N ASP A 196 -4.38 -3.47 22.08
CA ASP A 196 -3.01 -3.94 21.86
C ASP A 196 -2.25 -3.07 20.85
N VAL A 197 -2.98 -2.36 19.99
CA VAL A 197 -2.42 -1.59 18.88
C VAL A 197 -2.42 -0.09 19.21
N PRO A 198 -1.25 0.55 19.33
CA PRO A 198 -1.17 1.99 19.52
C PRO A 198 -1.50 2.72 18.22
N VAL A 199 -1.96 3.97 18.35
CA VAL A 199 -1.99 4.88 17.19
C VAL A 199 -0.57 5.04 16.65
N THR A 200 -0.41 4.85 15.34
CA THR A 200 0.87 5.03 14.65
C THR A 200 0.88 6.36 13.93
N GLU A 201 1.85 7.21 14.27
CA GLU A 201 2.09 8.44 13.53
C GLU A 201 2.72 8.11 12.18
N VAL A 202 1.99 8.38 11.09
CA VAL A 202 2.46 8.11 9.73
C VAL A 202 2.96 9.39 9.07
N LEU A 203 4.22 9.33 8.62
CA LEU A 203 4.91 10.38 7.86
C LEU A 203 5.20 9.88 6.45
N PHE A 204 4.97 10.72 5.44
CA PHE A 204 5.30 10.41 4.05
C PHE A 204 6.60 11.13 3.65
N ALA A 205 7.54 10.39 3.08
CA ALA A 205 8.72 11.01 2.48
C ALA A 205 8.34 11.69 1.16
N ASP A 206 8.92 12.86 0.90
CA ASP A 206 8.73 13.59 -0.35
C ASP A 206 9.70 13.05 -1.41
N THR A 207 9.24 12.05 -2.15
CA THR A 207 10.03 11.31 -3.14
C THR A 207 9.21 11.06 -4.41
N TYR A 208 9.90 10.67 -5.49
CA TYR A 208 9.28 10.36 -6.77
C TYR A 208 9.95 9.14 -7.41
N ASP A 209 9.17 8.26 -8.03
CA ASP A 209 9.66 7.10 -8.78
C ASP A 209 9.23 7.13 -10.25
N GLN A 210 10.19 7.12 -11.18
CA GLN A 210 9.92 7.13 -12.61
C GLN A 210 9.18 5.87 -13.11
N ILE A 211 9.23 4.76 -12.35
CA ILE A 211 8.58 3.49 -12.66
C ILE A 211 7.10 3.53 -12.26
N GLY A 212 6.79 4.24 -11.18
CA GLY A 212 5.45 4.33 -10.59
C GLY A 212 4.48 5.15 -11.42
N PRO A 213 3.16 4.85 -11.42
CA PRO A 213 2.20 5.71 -12.09
C PRO A 213 2.21 7.06 -11.39
N MET A 214 2.44 8.13 -12.16
CA MET A 214 2.62 9.49 -11.65
C MET A 214 3.67 9.63 -10.52
N GLY A 215 4.65 8.73 -10.40
CA GLY A 215 5.63 8.78 -9.32
C GLY A 215 5.37 7.86 -8.13
N ALA A 216 4.26 7.13 -8.10
CA ALA A 216 3.80 6.37 -6.93
C ALA A 216 4.51 5.02 -6.75
N LYS A 217 4.87 4.68 -5.51
CA LYS A 217 5.44 3.39 -5.12
C LYS A 217 4.41 2.51 -4.42
N SER A 218 4.74 1.24 -4.23
CA SER A 218 3.88 0.28 -3.55
C SER A 218 3.97 0.40 -2.02
N MET A 219 2.84 0.40 -1.31
CA MET A 219 2.82 0.63 0.16
C MET A 219 1.88 -0.32 0.94
N SER A 220 1.48 -1.46 0.35
CA SER A 220 0.54 -2.38 1.03
C SER A 220 1.24 -3.37 1.96
N GLU A 221 2.41 -3.88 1.59
CA GLU A 221 3.14 -4.89 2.41
C GLU A 221 4.40 -4.33 3.08
N SER A 222 5.05 -3.32 2.49
CA SER A 222 6.29 -2.77 3.03
C SER A 222 6.17 -2.21 4.46
N PRO A 223 5.01 -1.67 4.92
CA PRO A 223 4.86 -1.20 6.31
C PRO A 223 5.02 -2.28 7.38
N TYR A 224 4.81 -3.55 7.02
CA TYR A 224 4.89 -4.68 7.94
C TYR A 224 6.34 -4.96 8.37
N ASN A 225 7.27 -4.92 7.42
CA ASN A 225 8.64 -5.41 7.58
C ASN A 225 9.47 -4.74 8.70
N PRO A 226 9.47 -3.40 8.88
CA PRO A 226 10.35 -2.76 9.85
C PRO A 226 9.88 -2.89 11.31
N VAL A 227 8.68 -3.43 11.57
CA VAL A 227 8.05 -3.38 12.89
C VAL A 227 8.70 -4.29 13.91
N ALA A 228 8.80 -5.59 13.62
CA ALA A 228 9.43 -6.56 14.53
C ALA A 228 10.88 -6.18 14.90
N PRO A 229 11.78 -5.82 13.97
CA PRO A 229 13.14 -5.41 14.34
C PRO A 229 13.18 -4.10 15.11
N ALA A 230 12.29 -3.13 14.81
CA ALA A 230 12.22 -1.88 15.58
C ALA A 230 11.76 -2.14 17.03
N LEU A 231 10.77 -3.00 17.24
CA LEU A 231 10.34 -3.43 18.58
C LEU A 231 11.46 -4.15 19.32
N ALA A 232 12.12 -5.12 18.70
CA ALA A 232 13.23 -5.85 19.30
C ALA A 232 14.34 -4.89 19.74
N ASN A 233 14.73 -3.94 18.89
CA ASN A 233 15.73 -2.92 19.23
C ASN A 233 15.27 -2.01 20.38
N ALA A 234 13.99 -1.61 20.40
CA ALA A 234 13.44 -0.76 21.46
C ALA A 234 13.39 -1.49 22.81
N ILE A 235 12.94 -2.75 22.85
CA ILE A 235 12.95 -3.60 24.05
C ILE A 235 14.37 -3.75 24.58
N ALA A 236 15.31 -4.04 23.69
CA ALA A 236 16.69 -4.30 24.05
C ALA A 236 17.41 -3.02 24.50
N ARG A 237 17.01 -1.84 24.03
CA ARG A 237 17.43 -0.54 24.56
C ARG A 237 16.80 -0.25 25.92
N ALA A 238 15.55 -0.63 26.14
CA ALA A 238 14.82 -0.33 27.37
C ALA A 238 15.28 -1.17 28.57
N CYS A 239 15.62 -2.44 28.36
CA CYS A 239 15.93 -3.37 29.46
C CYS A 239 17.14 -4.29 29.22
N GLY A 240 17.81 -4.20 28.07
CA GLY A 240 18.95 -5.07 27.72
C GLY A 240 18.58 -6.39 27.03
N ALA A 241 17.32 -6.84 27.13
CA ALA A 241 16.88 -8.11 26.54
C ALA A 241 16.99 -8.14 25.01
N ARG A 242 17.90 -8.96 24.46
CA ARG A 242 18.06 -9.18 23.02
C ARG A 242 17.24 -10.41 22.57
N VAL A 243 15.93 -10.26 22.48
CA VAL A 243 15.02 -11.32 22.02
C VAL A 243 15.18 -11.52 20.51
N ARG A 244 15.46 -12.75 20.08
CA ARG A 244 15.69 -13.11 18.66
C ARG A 244 14.62 -14.02 18.07
N ASP A 245 13.68 -14.48 18.90
CA ASP A 245 12.58 -15.36 18.52
C ASP A 245 11.24 -14.63 18.63
N LEU A 246 10.45 -14.68 17.56
CA LEU A 246 9.08 -14.15 17.55
C LEU A 246 8.05 -15.23 17.93
N PRO A 247 6.90 -14.83 18.51
CA PRO A 247 6.63 -13.52 19.09
C PRO A 247 7.47 -13.22 20.35
N MET A 248 7.78 -11.95 20.62
CA MET A 248 8.48 -11.47 21.81
C MET A 248 7.52 -11.40 23.01
N THR A 249 6.97 -12.55 23.41
CA THR A 249 6.02 -12.63 24.51
C THR A 249 6.65 -12.19 25.84
N PRO A 250 5.86 -11.72 26.82
CA PRO A 250 6.38 -11.34 28.13
C PRO A 250 7.26 -12.44 28.77
N ALA A 251 6.83 -13.70 28.67
CA ALA A 251 7.58 -14.84 29.17
C ALA A 251 8.93 -15.04 28.47
N ARG A 252 9.06 -14.71 27.17
CA ARG A 252 10.35 -14.78 26.45
C ARG A 252 11.26 -13.63 26.85
N VAL A 253 10.73 -12.41 26.93
CA VAL A 253 11.47 -11.22 27.38
C VAL A 253 12.03 -11.44 28.79
N TRP A 254 11.18 -11.88 29.72
CA TRP A 254 11.57 -12.17 31.10
C TRP A 254 12.66 -13.25 31.20
N ARG A 255 12.55 -14.33 30.42
CA ARG A 255 13.58 -15.39 30.36
C ARG A 255 14.92 -14.83 29.86
N THR A 256 14.91 -14.02 28.80
CA THR A 256 16.13 -13.40 28.26
C THR A 256 16.81 -12.48 29.29
N LEU A 257 16.03 -11.71 30.07
CA LEU A 257 16.56 -10.88 31.15
C LEU A 257 17.20 -11.73 32.26
N SER A 258 16.49 -12.77 32.70
CA SER A 258 16.92 -13.64 33.80
C SER A 258 18.22 -14.37 33.48
N GLN A 259 18.38 -14.86 32.25
CA GLN A 259 19.60 -15.54 31.79
C GLN A 259 20.80 -14.59 31.65
N SER A 260 20.55 -13.33 31.29
CA SER A 260 21.60 -12.31 31.16
C SER A 260 22.15 -11.90 32.54
N SER A 261 21.29 -11.87 33.56
CA SER A 261 21.68 -11.59 34.95
C SER A 261 22.54 -12.70 35.57
N THR A 262 22.34 -13.96 35.17
CA THR A 262 23.13 -15.10 35.69
C THR A 262 24.50 -15.25 35.05
N ALA A 263 24.72 -14.67 33.86
CA ALA A 263 26.01 -14.75 33.15
C ALA A 263 27.01 -13.67 33.59
N SER A 264 26.61 -12.73 34.45
CA SER A 264 27.42 -11.59 34.92
C SER A 264 27.91 -11.75 36.36
N ILE A 265 27.81 -12.97 36.93
CA ILE A 265 28.29 -13.36 38.27
C ILE A 265 29.31 -14.49 38.06
#